data_AF-A0A0T6A1M4-F1
#
_entry.id   AF-A0A0T6A1M4-F1
#
_cell.length_a   1.000
_cell.length_b   1.000
_cell.length_c   1.000
_cell.angle_alpha   90.00
_cell.angle_beta   90.00
_cell.angle_gamma   90.00
#
_symmetry.space_group_name_H-M   'P 1'
#
loop_
_entity.id
_entity.type
_entity.pdbx_description
1 polymer ?
#
loop_
_entity_poly.entity_id
_entity_poly.type
_entity_poly.pdbx_seq_one_letter_code
_entity_poly.pdbx_strand_id
1 'polypeptide(L)'
;MGDVIEIVGDTAYAMGGDGAGRRTVERQVGLRELLGGIASSMETSQRDTTLFLPAGTRYVKVRGASTGLVVELPPEIRRMTWSPATMDQGGAYSTHWLAFPYTIHICILYTIEGDEAYGGGLEEMRVYYRNAPLQSPDDPLYVPNLFNVQVDPVLTSNCRACLRGHPEDLENLPLAKQMETLLNFFWETGFNLDIERNGFERAKILDPRIVSLQAWESASKADPLFPLGIRWEPAGCTPRQVLDRLIDVRRPDVKPLRSASDLADLMYRLTEAS
;
A
#
# COMPACT_ATOMS: atom_id res chain seq x y z
N MET A 1 -33.59 1.16 20.08
CA MET A 1 -34.35 1.98 19.11
C MET A 1 -33.35 2.33 18.03
N GLY A 2 -33.60 2.00 16.77
CA GLY A 2 -32.63 2.29 15.71
C GLY A 2 -32.61 3.78 15.40
N ASP A 3 -31.46 4.30 14.95
CA ASP A 3 -31.35 5.68 14.49
C ASP A 3 -32.30 5.88 13.32
N VAL A 4 -33.09 6.96 13.37
CA VAL A 4 -34.06 7.31 12.33
C VAL A 4 -33.66 8.63 11.71
N ILE A 5 -33.61 8.67 10.38
CA ILE A 5 -33.41 9.92 9.64
C ILE A 5 -34.77 10.30 9.07
N GLU A 6 -35.26 11.49 9.42
CA GLU A 6 -36.51 12.04 8.93
C GLU A 6 -36.23 13.24 8.02
N ILE A 7 -36.87 13.29 6.85
CA ILE A 7 -36.70 14.40 5.89
C ILE A 7 -38.03 15.14 5.80
N VAL A 8 -38.03 16.43 6.14
CA VAL A 8 -39.21 17.30 6.09
C VAL A 8 -38.85 18.57 5.32
N GLY A 9 -39.44 18.74 4.15
CA GLY A 9 -39.09 19.84 3.24
C GLY A 9 -37.62 19.75 2.83
N ASP A 10 -36.90 20.87 2.97
CA ASP A 10 -35.47 20.98 2.63
C ASP A 10 -34.54 20.72 3.83
N THR A 11 -35.00 20.00 4.85
CA THR A 11 -34.22 19.70 6.06
C THR A 11 -34.27 18.21 6.39
N ALA A 12 -33.12 17.65 6.78
CA ALA A 12 -32.99 16.30 7.30
C ALA A 12 -32.66 16.32 8.80
N TYR A 13 -33.32 15.45 9.55
CA TYR A 13 -33.25 15.33 11.00
C TYR A 13 -32.73 13.95 11.38
N ALA A 14 -31.65 13.89 12.16
CA ALA A 14 -31.26 12.68 12.85
C ALA A 14 -32.03 12.60 14.18
N MET A 15 -32.82 11.55 14.33
CA MET A 15 -33.70 11.32 15.46
C MET A 15 -33.10 10.25 16.37
N GLY A 16 -32.81 10.65 17.60
CA GLY A 16 -32.49 9.75 18.70
C GLY A 16 -33.73 9.32 19.47
N GLY A 17 -33.58 8.30 20.31
CA GLY A 17 -34.59 7.92 21.30
C GLY A 17 -34.13 8.32 22.68
N ASP A 18 -34.96 9.07 23.42
CA ASP A 18 -34.76 9.15 24.86
C ASP A 18 -35.06 7.77 25.49
N GLY A 19 -34.46 7.50 26.66
CA GLY A 19 -34.71 6.24 27.38
C GLY A 19 -36.19 6.00 27.77
N ALA A 20 -37.08 6.95 27.50
CA ALA A 20 -38.52 6.89 27.71
C ALA A 20 -39.33 6.64 26.42
N GLY A 21 -38.68 6.44 25.27
CA GLY A 21 -39.31 6.10 24.00
C GLY A 21 -39.86 7.29 23.21
N ARG A 22 -39.58 8.53 23.60
CA ARG A 22 -39.84 9.72 22.77
C ARG A 22 -38.66 9.95 21.82
N ARG A 23 -39.00 10.36 20.60
CA ARG A 23 -38.01 10.73 19.59
C ARG A 23 -37.60 12.19 19.81
N THR A 24 -36.30 12.43 19.87
CA THR A 24 -35.72 13.76 19.98
C THR A 24 -34.83 14.02 18.77
N VAL A 25 -34.88 15.25 18.24
CA VAL A 25 -33.95 15.68 17.20
C VAL A 25 -32.57 15.83 17.83
N GLU A 26 -31.60 15.05 17.36
CA GLU A 26 -30.21 15.14 17.82
C GLU A 26 -29.34 15.98 16.88
N ARG A 27 -29.69 16.06 15.60
CA ARG A 27 -29.00 16.87 14.59
C ARG A 27 -29.96 17.28 13.48
N GLN A 28 -29.75 18.47 12.91
CA GLN A 28 -30.42 18.92 11.70
C GLN A 28 -29.44 19.45 10.66
N VAL A 29 -29.63 19.11 9.40
CA VAL A 29 -28.84 19.61 8.26
C VAL A 29 -29.76 19.90 7.08
N GLY A 30 -29.36 20.79 6.19
CA GLY A 30 -30.13 21.03 4.97
C GLY A 30 -30.07 19.81 4.05
N LEU A 31 -31.17 19.53 3.35
CA LEU A 31 -31.31 18.39 2.46
C LEU A 31 -30.30 18.45 1.32
N ARG A 32 -29.99 19.66 0.83
CA ARG A 32 -28.98 19.86 -0.21
C ARG A 32 -27.58 19.48 0.29
N GLU A 33 -27.23 19.86 1.50
CA GLU A 33 -25.96 19.54 2.15
C GLU A 33 -25.85 18.04 2.43
N LEU A 34 -26.94 17.41 2.89
CA LEU A 34 -27.00 15.97 3.09
C LEU A 34 -26.84 15.20 1.77
N LEU A 35 -27.60 15.58 0.73
CA LEU A 35 -27.51 14.96 -0.60
C LEU A 35 -26.13 15.19 -1.22
N GLY A 36 -25.52 16.36 -1.01
CA GLY A 36 -24.14 16.64 -1.41
C GLY A 36 -23.13 15.73 -0.69
N GLY A 37 -23.25 15.57 0.63
CA GLY A 37 -22.41 14.65 1.40
C GLY A 37 -22.58 13.19 0.99
N ILE A 38 -23.82 12.74 0.73
CA ILE A 38 -24.12 11.41 0.21
C ILE A 38 -23.51 11.27 -1.19
N ALA A 39 -23.74 12.24 -2.08
CA ALA A 39 -23.20 12.23 -3.43
C ALA A 39 -21.68 12.19 -3.42
N SER A 40 -20.98 13.00 -2.62
CA SER A 40 -19.51 12.91 -2.47
C SER A 40 -19.05 11.55 -1.92
N SER A 41 -19.81 10.96 -0.99
CA SER A 41 -19.53 9.62 -0.46
C SER A 41 -19.80 8.48 -1.47
N MET A 42 -20.63 8.74 -2.48
CA MET A 42 -20.98 7.80 -3.55
C MET A 42 -20.16 8.04 -4.85
N GLU A 43 -19.81 9.28 -5.16
CA GLU A 43 -19.01 9.69 -6.32
C GLU A 43 -17.58 9.20 -6.22
N THR A 44 -17.03 9.08 -5.00
CA THR A 44 -15.77 8.38 -4.75
C THR A 44 -15.82 6.90 -5.18
N SER A 45 -17.00 6.35 -5.46
CA SER A 45 -17.19 4.97 -5.95
C SER A 45 -17.68 4.85 -7.40
N GLN A 46 -17.98 5.95 -8.11
CA GLN A 46 -18.61 5.92 -9.44
C GLN A 46 -18.12 7.01 -10.43
N ARG A 47 -16.82 7.36 -10.44
CA ARG A 47 -16.25 8.13 -11.56
C ARG A 47 -15.73 7.18 -12.64
N ASP A 48 -16.33 7.25 -13.83
CA ASP A 48 -15.88 6.55 -15.06
C ASP A 48 -14.52 7.13 -15.52
N THR A 49 -13.45 6.77 -14.81
CA THR A 49 -12.09 7.18 -15.14
C THR A 49 -11.34 6.01 -15.78
N THR A 50 -10.83 6.21 -17.00
CA THR A 50 -9.90 5.24 -17.60
C THR A 50 -8.53 5.43 -16.97
N LEU A 51 -8.09 4.46 -16.17
CA LEU A 51 -6.77 4.47 -15.56
C LEU A 51 -5.79 3.66 -16.41
N PHE A 52 -4.68 4.30 -16.79
CA PHE A 52 -3.50 3.57 -17.25
C PHE A 52 -2.83 2.95 -16.03
N LEU A 53 -2.85 1.62 -15.97
CA LEU A 53 -2.20 0.90 -14.89
C LEU A 53 -0.70 0.75 -15.16
N PRO A 54 0.14 0.84 -14.12
CA PRO A 54 1.56 0.53 -14.24
C PRO A 54 1.79 -0.86 -14.86
N ALA A 55 2.89 -1.00 -15.60
CA ALA A 55 3.30 -2.31 -16.09
C ALA A 55 3.50 -3.28 -14.92
N GLY A 56 3.04 -4.52 -15.08
CA GLY A 56 3.14 -5.53 -14.04
C GLY A 56 2.07 -5.43 -12.95
N THR A 57 1.15 -4.45 -12.98
CA THR A 57 0.01 -4.44 -12.07
C THR A 57 -0.81 -5.73 -12.23
N ARG A 58 -0.93 -6.48 -11.13
CA ARG A 58 -1.69 -7.73 -11.08
C ARG A 58 -3.13 -7.46 -10.65
N TYR A 59 -3.32 -6.57 -9.68
CA TYR A 59 -4.63 -6.06 -9.33
C TYR A 59 -4.53 -4.74 -8.58
N VAL A 60 -5.67 -4.04 -8.53
CA VAL A 60 -5.86 -2.77 -7.82
C VAL A 60 -7.03 -2.94 -6.86
N LYS A 61 -6.94 -2.31 -5.69
CA LYS A 61 -8.04 -2.19 -4.75
C LYS A 61 -8.21 -0.73 -4.37
N VAL A 62 -9.39 -0.20 -4.61
CA VAL A 62 -9.76 1.16 -4.19
C VAL A 62 -10.73 1.04 -3.02
N ARG A 63 -10.51 1.82 -1.95
CA ARG A 63 -11.46 1.97 -0.85
C ARG A 63 -11.38 3.39 -0.31
N GLY A 64 -12.43 4.17 -0.53
CA GLY A 64 -12.43 5.58 -0.18
C GLY A 64 -11.32 6.31 -0.92
N ALA A 65 -10.55 7.11 -0.20
CA ALA A 65 -9.38 7.83 -0.73
C ALA A 65 -8.11 6.97 -0.84
N SER A 66 -8.14 5.68 -0.48
CA SER A 66 -6.96 4.82 -0.56
C SER A 66 -6.98 3.97 -1.82
N THR A 67 -5.92 4.08 -2.61
CA THR A 67 -5.67 3.23 -3.78
C THR A 67 -4.49 2.29 -3.48
N GLY A 68 -4.80 1.01 -3.40
CA GLY A 68 -3.84 -0.06 -3.24
C GLY A 68 -3.48 -0.71 -4.56
N LEU A 69 -2.19 -0.78 -4.88
CA LEU A 69 -1.68 -1.47 -6.06
C LEU A 69 -0.82 -2.66 -5.67
N VAL A 70 -0.99 -3.77 -6.38
CA VAL A 70 -0.05 -4.89 -6.35
C VAL A 70 0.61 -4.99 -7.71
N VAL A 71 1.90 -4.67 -7.74
CA VAL A 71 2.75 -4.72 -8.94
C VAL A 71 3.72 -5.89 -8.82
N GLU A 72 3.77 -6.72 -9.85
CA GLU A 72 4.72 -7.82 -9.97
C GLU A 72 5.77 -7.47 -11.04
N LEU A 73 7.04 -7.55 -10.65
CA LEU A 73 8.15 -7.55 -11.60
C LEU A 73 8.63 -9.00 -11.82
N PRO A 74 8.86 -9.42 -13.07
CA PRO A 74 9.35 -10.76 -13.37
C PRO A 74 10.81 -10.94 -12.88
N PRO A 75 11.31 -12.19 -12.85
CA PRO A 75 12.69 -12.48 -12.51
C PRO A 75 13.65 -11.73 -13.44
N GLU A 76 14.58 -11.01 -12.84
CA GLU A 76 15.48 -10.11 -13.56
C GLU A 76 16.80 -9.99 -12.81
N ILE A 77 17.89 -9.78 -13.56
CA ILE A 77 19.16 -9.33 -12.99
C ILE A 77 19.11 -7.81 -12.88
N ARG A 78 19.21 -7.29 -11.64
CA ARG A 78 19.25 -5.86 -11.38
C ARG A 78 20.64 -5.42 -11.00
N ARG A 79 21.02 -4.24 -11.45
CA ARG A 79 22.20 -3.52 -10.97
C ARG A 79 21.86 -2.89 -9.62
N MET A 80 22.49 -3.39 -8.57
CA MET A 80 22.27 -2.94 -7.19
C MET A 80 23.48 -2.19 -6.68
N THR A 81 23.24 -1.09 -5.97
CA THR A 81 24.29 -0.35 -5.24
C THR A 81 24.18 -0.67 -3.77
N TRP A 82 25.25 -1.20 -3.16
CA TRP A 82 25.18 -1.83 -1.83
C TRP A 82 26.37 -1.42 -0.95
N SER A 83 26.10 -1.11 0.32
CA SER A 83 27.11 -0.82 1.35
C SER A 83 26.89 -1.70 2.58
N PRO A 84 27.93 -2.37 3.12
CA PRO A 84 27.85 -3.14 4.36
C PRO A 84 27.94 -2.28 5.62
N ALA A 85 27.79 -0.96 5.51
CA ALA A 85 27.78 -0.04 6.65
C ALA A 85 26.50 0.80 6.67
N THR A 86 26.25 1.47 7.79
CA THR A 86 25.25 2.54 7.87
C THR A 86 25.75 3.80 7.17
N MET A 87 24.85 4.74 6.85
CA MET A 87 25.23 6.04 6.27
C MET A 87 26.20 6.82 7.16
N ASP A 88 25.94 6.87 8.46
CA ASP A 88 26.73 7.63 9.42
C ASP A 88 28.17 7.11 9.54
N GLN A 89 28.40 5.85 9.18
CA GLN A 89 29.71 5.22 9.17
C GLN A 89 30.49 5.43 7.86
N GLY A 90 29.91 6.08 6.85
CA GLY A 90 30.59 6.45 5.62
C GLY A 90 31.07 5.27 4.76
N GLY A 91 30.39 4.12 4.84
CA GLY A 91 30.81 2.91 4.11
C GLY A 91 30.78 3.09 2.60
N ALA A 92 31.81 2.57 1.92
CA ALA A 92 31.90 2.60 0.47
C ALA A 92 30.79 1.74 -0.15
N TYR A 93 30.06 2.33 -1.10
CA TYR A 93 29.11 1.59 -1.92
C TYR A 93 29.84 0.83 -3.03
N SER A 94 29.38 -0.39 -3.28
CA SER A 94 29.82 -1.23 -4.39
C SER A 94 28.63 -1.61 -5.25
N THR A 95 28.85 -1.77 -6.55
CA THR A 95 27.82 -2.18 -7.50
C THR A 95 27.89 -3.68 -7.76
N HIS A 96 26.75 -4.35 -7.76
CA HIS A 96 26.62 -5.79 -8.07
C HIS A 96 25.46 -6.04 -9.02
N TRP A 97 25.57 -7.05 -9.88
CA TRP A 97 24.50 -7.52 -10.76
C TRP A 97 23.85 -8.77 -10.18
N LEU A 98 22.68 -8.61 -9.57
CA LEU A 98 22.05 -9.64 -8.74
C LEU A 98 20.74 -10.12 -9.38
N ALA A 99 20.58 -11.43 -9.55
CA ALA A 99 19.36 -12.06 -10.00
C ALA A 99 18.32 -12.09 -8.89
N PHE A 100 17.09 -11.71 -9.20
CA PHE A 100 15.95 -11.73 -8.28
C PHE A 100 14.87 -12.69 -8.78
N PRO A 101 14.10 -13.30 -7.86
CA PRO A 101 12.88 -14.01 -8.23
C PRO A 101 11.79 -12.99 -8.64
N TYR A 102 10.53 -13.40 -8.75
CA TYR A 102 9.46 -12.43 -8.90
C TYR A 102 9.43 -11.51 -7.67
N THR A 103 9.44 -10.20 -7.89
CA THR A 103 9.34 -9.22 -6.80
C THR A 103 7.96 -8.59 -6.81
N ILE A 104 7.28 -8.69 -5.67
CA ILE A 104 5.93 -8.19 -5.47
C ILE A 104 6.02 -6.89 -4.68
N HIS A 105 5.52 -5.82 -5.26
CA HIS A 105 5.48 -4.49 -4.68
C HIS A 105 4.03 -4.13 -4.39
N ILE A 106 3.71 -3.99 -3.10
CA ILE A 106 2.38 -3.61 -2.63
C ILE A 106 2.48 -2.16 -2.18
N CYS A 107 1.85 -1.26 -2.92
CA CYS A 107 1.91 0.17 -2.67
C CYS A 107 0.53 0.70 -2.28
N ILE A 108 0.51 1.58 -1.28
CA ILE A 108 -0.68 2.36 -0.91
C ILE A 108 -0.43 3.80 -1.28
N LEU A 109 -1.34 4.34 -2.08
CA LEU A 109 -1.40 5.75 -2.42
C LEU A 109 -2.67 6.34 -1.81
N TYR A 110 -2.60 7.59 -1.36
CA TYR A 110 -3.77 8.36 -0.97
C TYR A 110 -4.16 9.33 -2.07
N THR A 111 -5.37 9.23 -2.55
CA THR A 111 -5.95 10.14 -3.53
C THR A 111 -6.40 11.41 -2.83
N ILE A 112 -5.96 12.56 -3.32
CA ILE A 112 -6.49 13.87 -2.92
C ILE A 112 -7.73 14.14 -3.77
N GLU A 113 -8.80 14.65 -3.14
CA GLU A 113 -10.05 14.99 -3.83
C GLU A 113 -9.80 15.94 -5.01
N GLY A 114 -10.22 15.55 -6.22
CA GLY A 114 -10.01 16.33 -7.45
C GLY A 114 -8.75 15.97 -8.25
N ASP A 115 -7.94 15.02 -7.78
CA ASP A 115 -6.65 14.66 -8.39
C ASP A 115 -6.58 13.18 -8.83
N GLU A 116 -7.72 12.54 -9.11
CA GLU A 116 -7.80 11.07 -9.26
C GLU A 116 -7.05 10.49 -10.48
N ALA A 117 -6.65 11.34 -11.45
CA ALA A 117 -5.80 10.95 -12.57
C ALA A 117 -4.32 10.80 -12.17
N TYR A 118 -3.94 11.46 -11.08
CA TYR A 118 -2.63 11.43 -10.48
C TYR A 118 -2.72 10.49 -9.29
N GLY A 119 -1.79 9.55 -9.14
CA GLY A 119 -1.99 8.47 -8.17
C GLY A 119 -2.05 8.93 -6.71
N GLY A 120 -1.88 10.23 -6.44
CA GLY A 120 -1.92 10.85 -5.14
C GLY A 120 -0.61 10.65 -4.38
N GLY A 121 -0.54 10.87 -3.07
CA GLY A 121 0.73 10.71 -2.37
C GLY A 121 1.02 9.27 -1.93
N LEU A 122 2.30 8.88 -1.95
CA LEU A 122 2.72 7.56 -1.48
C LEU A 122 2.66 7.47 0.05
N GLU A 123 1.84 6.56 0.58
CA GLU A 123 1.81 6.29 2.02
C GLU A 123 2.77 5.17 2.43
N GLU A 124 2.84 4.11 1.60
CA GLU A 124 3.49 2.87 1.98
C GLU A 124 3.92 2.07 0.75
N MET A 125 5.11 1.46 0.82
CA MET A 125 5.55 0.42 -0.10
C MET A 125 6.03 -0.79 0.70
N ARG A 126 5.50 -1.97 0.36
CA ARG A 126 5.96 -3.28 0.87
C ARG A 126 6.56 -4.09 -0.26
N VAL A 127 7.60 -4.87 0.05
CA VAL A 127 8.32 -5.69 -0.93
C VAL A 127 8.35 -7.13 -0.48
N TYR A 128 8.00 -8.04 -1.38
CA TYR A 128 7.99 -9.49 -1.15
C TYR A 128 8.55 -10.23 -2.35
N TYR A 129 8.85 -11.51 -2.17
CA TYR A 129 9.26 -12.43 -3.23
C TYR A 129 8.22 -13.50 -3.53
N ARG A 130 8.34 -14.07 -4.73
CA ARG A 130 7.58 -15.19 -5.25
C ARG A 130 8.46 -16.04 -6.18
N ASN A 131 8.34 -17.37 -6.10
CA ASN A 131 9.06 -18.29 -7.02
C ASN A 131 8.29 -18.59 -8.32
N ALA A 132 7.08 -18.04 -8.46
CA ALA A 132 6.24 -18.17 -9.64
C ALA A 132 5.34 -16.93 -9.74
N PRO A 133 4.85 -16.57 -10.94
CA PRO A 133 3.93 -15.45 -11.10
C PRO A 133 2.73 -15.59 -10.15
N LEU A 134 2.20 -14.47 -9.68
CA LEU A 134 0.93 -14.41 -9.00
C LEU A 134 -0.18 -14.90 -9.94
N GLN A 135 -0.90 -15.92 -9.50
CA GLN A 135 -2.13 -16.43 -10.12
C GLN A 135 -3.36 -16.00 -9.32
N SER A 136 -3.17 -15.70 -8.03
CA SER A 136 -4.22 -15.31 -7.11
C SER A 136 -3.74 -14.25 -6.11
N PRO A 137 -4.61 -13.32 -5.68
CA PRO A 137 -4.32 -12.44 -4.54
C PRO A 137 -4.14 -13.17 -3.20
N ASP A 138 -4.44 -14.47 -3.16
CA ASP A 138 -4.29 -15.34 -2.00
C ASP A 138 -3.04 -16.25 -2.09
N ASP A 139 -2.18 -16.04 -3.09
CA ASP A 139 -0.90 -16.74 -3.19
C ASP A 139 0.04 -16.37 -2.03
N PRO A 140 0.85 -17.32 -1.51
CA PRO A 140 1.76 -17.06 -0.41
C PRO A 140 2.93 -16.19 -0.85
N LEU A 141 3.30 -15.24 0.01
CA LEU A 141 4.45 -14.36 -0.15
C LEU A 141 5.67 -14.85 0.63
N TYR A 142 6.85 -14.47 0.15
CA TYR A 142 8.12 -14.70 0.82
C TYR A 142 8.81 -13.40 1.20
N VAL A 143 9.61 -13.50 2.26
CA VAL A 143 10.45 -12.41 2.76
C VAL A 143 11.59 -12.11 1.77
N PRO A 144 11.86 -10.84 1.43
CA PRO A 144 12.99 -10.47 0.60
C PRO A 144 14.30 -10.44 1.41
N ASN A 145 15.43 -10.74 0.75
CA ASN A 145 16.76 -10.65 1.34
C ASN A 145 17.42 -9.29 1.06
N LEU A 146 16.70 -8.20 1.33
CA LEU A 146 17.13 -6.84 0.98
C LEU A 146 17.46 -6.00 2.21
N PHE A 147 18.53 -5.21 2.11
CA PHE A 147 18.98 -4.28 3.16
C PHE A 147 18.00 -3.13 3.41
N ASN A 148 17.43 -2.53 2.36
CA ASN A 148 16.45 -1.45 2.49
C ASN A 148 15.01 -1.95 2.78
N VAL A 149 14.86 -3.17 3.30
CA VAL A 149 13.55 -3.72 3.66
C VAL A 149 13.59 -4.20 5.10
N GLN A 150 12.70 -3.67 5.93
CA GLN A 150 12.55 -4.11 7.32
C GLN A 150 12.00 -5.52 7.34
N VAL A 151 12.64 -6.47 8.03
CA VAL A 151 12.13 -7.85 8.12
C VAL A 151 12.06 -8.30 9.58
N ASP A 152 10.98 -7.91 10.23
CA ASP A 152 10.64 -8.36 11.57
C ASP A 152 9.17 -8.78 11.62
N PRO A 153 8.86 -10.07 11.82
CA PRO A 153 7.48 -10.56 11.79
C PRO A 153 6.61 -10.01 12.92
N VAL A 154 7.19 -9.44 13.98
CA VAL A 154 6.46 -8.85 15.10
C VAL A 154 6.09 -7.39 14.82
N LEU A 155 6.83 -6.71 13.95
CA LEU A 155 6.58 -5.29 13.65
C LEU A 155 5.49 -5.11 12.61
N THR A 156 4.67 -4.07 12.80
CA THR A 156 3.70 -3.63 11.78
C THR A 156 4.39 -3.17 10.49
N SER A 157 5.67 -2.79 10.55
CA SER A 157 6.53 -2.43 9.42
C SER A 157 7.17 -3.63 8.71
N ASN A 158 6.79 -4.89 9.02
CA ASN A 158 7.36 -6.06 8.37
C ASN A 158 7.27 -6.00 6.83
N CYS A 159 8.39 -6.17 6.15
CA CYS A 159 8.58 -6.05 4.70
C CYS A 159 8.35 -4.63 4.13
N ARG A 160 8.37 -3.58 4.96
CA ARG A 160 8.33 -2.18 4.51
C ARG A 160 9.63 -1.80 3.83
N ALA A 161 9.52 -1.23 2.62
CA ALA A 161 10.66 -0.64 1.92
C ALA A 161 10.99 0.73 2.54
N CYS A 162 12.28 0.93 2.80
CA CYS A 162 12.84 2.25 3.04
C CYS A 162 13.27 2.84 1.70
N LEU A 163 12.63 3.94 1.31
CA LEU A 163 12.94 4.63 0.06
C LEU A 163 14.07 5.65 0.21
N ARG A 164 14.61 5.85 1.41
CA ARG A 164 15.70 6.81 1.67
C ARG A 164 15.39 8.20 1.07
N GLY A 165 14.26 8.75 1.49
CA GLY A 165 13.69 9.98 0.96
C GLY A 165 12.40 9.73 0.17
N HIS A 166 11.97 10.73 -0.56
CA HIS A 166 10.82 10.69 -1.44
C HIS A 166 11.27 11.16 -2.83
N PRO A 167 10.97 10.44 -3.92
CA PRO A 167 11.26 10.94 -5.25
C PRO A 167 10.50 12.25 -5.47
N GLU A 168 11.18 13.28 -5.99
CA GLU A 168 10.59 14.62 -6.17
C GLU A 168 9.38 14.57 -7.14
N ASP A 169 8.37 15.40 -6.85
CA ASP A 169 7.17 15.59 -7.66
C ASP A 169 6.35 14.34 -7.97
N LEU A 170 6.49 13.28 -7.15
CA LEU A 170 5.82 12.01 -7.37
C LEU A 170 4.29 12.18 -7.41
N GLU A 171 3.71 13.06 -6.59
CA GLU A 171 2.25 13.25 -6.52
C GLU A 171 1.68 13.92 -7.77
N ASN A 172 2.48 14.67 -8.52
CA ASN A 172 2.07 15.39 -9.73
C ASN A 172 2.17 14.53 -11.00
N LEU A 173 2.49 13.23 -10.87
CA LEU A 173 2.63 12.30 -11.99
C LEU A 173 1.37 11.42 -12.16
N PRO A 174 0.98 11.10 -13.41
CA PRO A 174 -0.05 10.10 -13.66
C PRO A 174 0.32 8.77 -13.00
N LEU A 175 -0.67 8.03 -12.48
CA LEU A 175 -0.47 6.82 -11.68
C LEU A 175 0.55 5.82 -12.27
N ALA A 176 0.47 5.52 -13.57
CA ALA A 176 1.43 4.62 -14.23
C ALA A 176 2.87 5.13 -14.13
N LYS A 177 3.08 6.43 -14.41
CA LYS A 177 4.40 7.05 -14.37
C LYS A 177 4.90 7.20 -12.94
N GLN A 178 4.00 7.52 -12.01
CA GLN A 178 4.28 7.58 -10.60
C GLN A 178 4.88 6.26 -10.09
N MET A 179 4.22 5.15 -10.39
CA MET A 179 4.67 3.83 -9.97
C MET A 179 5.96 3.42 -10.66
N GLU A 180 6.12 3.72 -11.96
CA GLU A 180 7.40 3.52 -12.66
C GLU A 180 8.55 4.26 -11.97
N THR A 181 8.37 5.55 -11.67
CA THR A 181 9.35 6.38 -10.96
C THR A 181 9.66 5.80 -9.58
N LEU A 182 8.63 5.42 -8.81
CA LEU A 182 8.78 4.84 -7.48
C LEU A 182 9.57 3.52 -7.49
N LEU A 183 9.25 2.63 -8.42
CA LEU A 183 9.91 1.33 -8.55
C LEU A 183 11.37 1.50 -8.97
N ASN A 184 11.65 2.38 -9.93
CA ASN A 184 13.02 2.70 -10.33
C ASN A 184 13.79 3.30 -9.16
N PHE A 185 13.20 4.28 -8.46
CA PHE A 185 13.81 4.91 -7.30
C PHE A 185 14.19 3.87 -6.23
N PHE A 186 13.28 2.97 -5.86
CA PHE A 186 13.56 1.90 -4.90
C PHE A 186 14.81 1.08 -5.31
N TRP A 187 14.88 0.62 -6.55
CA TRP A 187 15.98 -0.22 -7.03
C TRP A 187 17.30 0.55 -7.24
N GLU A 188 17.23 1.84 -7.57
CA GLU A 188 18.40 2.70 -7.78
C GLU A 188 18.96 3.27 -6.47
N THR A 189 18.18 3.27 -5.39
CA THR A 189 18.67 3.69 -4.07
C THR A 189 19.88 2.85 -3.64
N GLY A 190 20.80 3.46 -2.90
CA GLY A 190 21.88 2.73 -2.26
C GLY A 190 21.33 1.89 -1.09
N PHE A 191 21.51 0.57 -1.16
CA PHE A 191 21.13 -0.39 -0.13
C PHE A 191 22.19 -0.43 0.96
N ASN A 192 21.79 -0.25 2.23
CA ASN A 192 22.73 -0.13 3.35
C ASN A 192 22.17 -0.70 4.67
N LEU A 193 22.94 -0.66 5.75
CA LEU A 193 22.53 -1.23 7.04
C LEU A 193 21.71 -0.28 7.94
N ASP A 194 21.19 0.84 7.41
CA ASP A 194 20.38 1.78 8.21
C ASP A 194 19.06 1.14 8.71
N ILE A 195 18.61 0.08 8.02
CA ILE A 195 17.48 -0.72 8.47
C ILE A 195 17.98 -1.90 9.31
N GLU A 196 17.71 -1.83 10.60
CA GLU A 196 17.91 -2.92 11.53
C GLU A 196 17.03 -4.12 11.18
N ARG A 197 17.51 -5.35 11.47
CA ARG A 197 16.76 -6.60 11.20
C ARG A 197 16.30 -6.73 9.74
N ASN A 198 17.17 -6.35 8.80
CA ASN A 198 16.94 -6.61 7.38
C ASN A 198 17.02 -8.12 7.06
N GLY A 199 16.52 -8.50 5.88
CA GLY A 199 16.38 -9.91 5.50
C GLY A 199 17.66 -10.60 5.03
N PHE A 200 18.76 -9.86 4.80
CA PHE A 200 19.92 -10.42 4.11
C PHE A 200 20.69 -11.44 4.96
N GLU A 201 21.01 -11.11 6.23
CA GLU A 201 21.72 -12.04 7.12
C GLU A 201 20.91 -13.32 7.38
N ARG A 202 19.59 -13.18 7.49
CA ARG A 202 18.66 -14.31 7.65
C ARG A 202 18.62 -15.21 6.41
N ALA A 203 18.75 -14.62 5.22
CA ALA A 203 18.68 -15.37 3.97
C ALA A 203 19.96 -16.16 3.65
N LYS A 204 21.12 -15.77 4.21
CA LYS A 204 22.41 -16.44 3.94
C LYS A 204 22.41 -17.94 4.25
N ILE A 205 21.60 -18.37 5.22
CA ILE A 205 21.49 -19.78 5.61
C ILE A 205 20.57 -20.59 4.69
N LEU A 206 19.80 -19.93 3.82
CA LEU A 206 18.81 -20.59 2.95
C LEU A 206 19.46 -21.22 1.73
N ASP A 207 20.52 -20.61 1.19
CA ASP A 207 21.20 -21.12 0.00
C ASP A 207 22.66 -20.62 -0.06
N PRO A 208 23.64 -21.49 -0.34
CA PRO A 208 25.06 -21.09 -0.42
C PRO A 208 25.33 -20.06 -1.53
N ARG A 209 24.47 -19.96 -2.55
CA ARG A 209 24.61 -19.00 -3.64
C ARG A 209 24.34 -17.56 -3.20
N ILE A 210 23.70 -17.32 -2.06
CA ILE A 210 23.38 -15.96 -1.56
C ILE A 210 24.08 -15.63 -0.22
N VAL A 211 25.10 -16.40 0.16
CA VAL A 211 25.86 -16.19 1.41
C VAL A 211 26.63 -14.86 1.44
N SER A 212 26.95 -14.32 0.26
CA SER A 212 27.60 -13.03 0.07
C SER A 212 27.17 -12.40 -1.25
N LEU A 213 27.39 -11.09 -1.40
CA LEU A 213 27.09 -10.38 -2.65
C LEU A 213 27.91 -10.96 -3.83
N GLN A 214 29.16 -11.35 -3.59
CA GLN A 214 30.03 -11.94 -4.61
C GLN A 214 29.55 -13.34 -5.03
N ALA A 215 29.11 -14.16 -4.07
CA ALA A 215 28.51 -15.46 -4.37
C ALA A 215 27.22 -15.29 -5.17
N TRP A 216 26.38 -14.32 -4.76
CA TRP A 216 25.12 -14.03 -5.44
C TRP A 216 25.36 -13.52 -6.85
N GLU A 217 26.25 -12.56 -7.06
CA GLU A 217 26.58 -12.08 -8.41
C GLU A 217 27.15 -13.22 -9.28
N SER A 218 28.02 -14.08 -8.74
CA SER A 218 28.57 -15.22 -9.48
C SER A 218 27.49 -16.21 -9.89
N ALA A 219 26.55 -16.52 -8.98
CA ALA A 219 25.40 -17.39 -9.27
C ALA A 219 24.44 -16.75 -10.27
N SER A 220 24.22 -15.43 -10.18
CA SER A 220 23.36 -14.66 -11.09
C SER A 220 23.88 -14.70 -12.51
N LYS A 221 25.21 -14.61 -12.69
CA LYS A 221 25.87 -14.74 -13.99
C LYS A 221 25.76 -16.16 -14.56
N ALA A 222 25.82 -17.18 -13.70
CA ALA A 222 25.77 -18.58 -14.12
C ALA A 222 24.34 -19.04 -14.48
N ASP A 223 23.35 -18.62 -13.70
CA ASP A 223 21.94 -18.97 -13.89
C ASP A 223 21.04 -17.81 -13.43
N PRO A 224 20.56 -16.93 -14.32
CA PRO A 224 19.70 -15.81 -13.95
C PRO A 224 18.38 -16.21 -13.27
N LEU A 225 17.96 -17.47 -13.38
CA LEU A 225 16.70 -17.98 -12.81
C LEU A 225 16.91 -18.76 -11.51
N PHE A 226 18.15 -18.93 -11.05
CA PHE A 226 18.49 -19.63 -9.82
C PHE A 226 17.68 -19.19 -8.58
N PRO A 227 17.29 -17.89 -8.42
CA PRO A 227 16.51 -17.45 -7.27
C PRO A 227 15.14 -18.12 -7.17
N LEU A 228 14.57 -18.60 -8.29
CA LEU A 228 13.29 -19.32 -8.30
C LEU A 228 13.40 -20.70 -7.65
N GLY A 229 14.60 -21.28 -7.59
CA GLY A 229 14.87 -22.55 -6.93
C GLY A 229 15.14 -22.45 -5.42
N ILE A 230 15.27 -21.23 -4.88
CA ILE A 230 15.56 -21.02 -3.46
C ILE A 230 14.27 -21.19 -2.65
N ARG A 231 14.36 -21.90 -1.54
CA ARG A 231 13.26 -22.02 -0.56
C ARG A 231 13.27 -20.78 0.33
N TRP A 232 12.74 -19.68 -0.20
CA TRP A 232 12.64 -18.43 0.55
C TRP A 232 11.80 -18.57 1.81
N GLU A 233 12.10 -17.73 2.80
CA GLU A 233 11.37 -17.74 4.07
C GLU A 233 9.92 -17.27 3.86
N PRO A 234 8.91 -18.05 4.29
CA PRO A 234 7.51 -17.63 4.20
C PRO A 234 7.24 -16.34 4.99
N ALA A 235 6.57 -15.37 4.36
CA ALA A 235 6.15 -14.15 5.04
C ALA A 235 4.92 -14.35 5.95
N GLY A 236 4.24 -15.51 5.84
CA GLY A 236 3.04 -15.82 6.62
C GLY A 236 1.81 -15.02 6.21
N CYS A 237 1.83 -14.41 5.02
CA CYS A 237 0.74 -13.59 4.50
C CYS A 237 0.55 -13.75 2.98
N THR A 238 -0.56 -13.20 2.49
CA THR A 238 -0.89 -13.09 1.06
C THR A 238 -0.96 -11.63 0.62
N PRO A 239 -0.90 -11.32 -0.69
CA PRO A 239 -1.09 -9.97 -1.20
C PRO A 239 -2.38 -9.32 -0.71
N ARG A 240 -3.50 -10.07 -0.69
CA ARG A 240 -4.79 -9.60 -0.18
C ARG A 240 -4.70 -9.18 1.29
N GLN A 241 -4.15 -10.05 2.14
CA GLN A 241 -4.07 -9.79 3.58
C GLN A 241 -3.20 -8.56 3.89
N VAL A 242 -2.11 -8.38 3.16
CA VAL A 242 -1.25 -7.19 3.31
C VAL A 242 -2.01 -5.95 2.91
N LEU A 243 -2.64 -5.96 1.73
CA LEU A 243 -3.36 -4.80 1.20
C LEU A 243 -4.55 -4.41 2.09
N ASP A 244 -5.33 -5.39 2.53
CA ASP A 244 -6.47 -5.20 3.43
C ASP A 244 -6.02 -4.57 4.74
N ARG A 245 -4.96 -5.12 5.36
CA ARG A 245 -4.40 -4.59 6.61
C ARG A 245 -3.93 -3.14 6.46
N LEU A 246 -3.22 -2.82 5.38
CA LEU A 246 -2.68 -1.47 5.18
C LEU A 246 -3.79 -0.44 4.98
N ILE A 247 -4.85 -0.79 4.25
CA ILE A 247 -6.02 0.06 4.06
C ILE A 247 -6.80 0.20 5.37
N ASP A 248 -7.03 -0.90 6.10
CA ASP A 248 -7.82 -0.92 7.35
C ASP A 248 -7.16 -0.12 8.49
N VAL A 249 -5.83 -0.23 8.64
CA VAL A 249 -5.08 0.46 9.70
C VAL A 249 -5.10 1.98 9.51
N ARG A 250 -5.17 2.47 8.27
CA ARG A 250 -4.99 3.90 7.97
C ARG A 250 -6.30 4.66 7.76
N ARG A 251 -7.42 3.98 7.54
CA ARG A 251 -8.76 4.59 7.41
C ARG A 251 -9.87 3.71 8.03
N PRO A 252 -9.94 3.58 9.36
CA PRO A 252 -11.04 2.86 10.02
C PRO A 252 -12.41 3.55 9.85
N ASP A 253 -12.41 4.79 9.37
CA ASP A 253 -13.51 5.76 9.33
C ASP A 253 -14.20 5.92 7.96
N VAL A 254 -13.64 5.36 6.88
CA VAL A 254 -14.29 5.33 5.56
C VAL A 254 -15.00 4.00 5.38
N LYS A 255 -16.09 3.83 6.13
CA LYS A 255 -17.03 2.72 5.91
C LYS A 255 -18.05 3.16 4.87
N PRO A 256 -18.46 2.27 3.94
CA PRO A 256 -19.61 2.55 3.09
C PRO A 256 -20.82 2.81 3.98
N LEU A 257 -21.63 3.82 3.65
CA LEU A 257 -22.91 4.06 4.32
C LEU A 257 -23.79 2.82 4.10
N ARG A 258 -24.10 2.07 5.16
CA ARG A 258 -24.86 0.81 5.10
C ARG A 258 -26.10 0.83 5.99
N SER A 259 -26.23 1.84 6.83
CA SER A 259 -27.27 1.96 7.83
C SER A 259 -27.64 3.43 8.09
N ALA A 260 -28.77 3.64 8.76
CA ALA A 260 -29.18 4.96 9.22
C ALA A 260 -28.18 5.58 10.21
N SER A 261 -27.49 4.76 11.01
CA SER A 261 -26.42 5.20 11.91
C SER A 261 -25.24 5.79 11.14
N ASP A 262 -24.83 5.16 10.03
CA ASP A 262 -23.74 5.71 9.19
C ASP A 262 -24.16 7.07 8.57
N LEU A 263 -25.45 7.24 8.26
CA LEU A 263 -25.99 8.50 7.75
C LEU A 263 -26.05 9.59 8.84
N ALA A 264 -26.39 9.23 10.08
CA ALA A 264 -26.35 10.13 11.22
C ALA A 264 -24.92 10.60 11.50
N ASP A 265 -23.94 9.69 11.48
CA ASP A 265 -22.52 10.00 11.61
C ASP A 265 -22.02 10.98 10.55
N LEU A 266 -22.52 10.87 9.30
CA LEU A 266 -22.24 11.84 8.24
C LEU A 266 -22.86 13.21 8.57
N MET A 267 -24.10 13.26 9.04
CA MET A 267 -24.79 14.51 9.41
C MET A 267 -24.08 15.28 10.52
N TYR A 268 -23.40 14.60 11.45
CA TYR A 268 -22.59 15.26 12.49
C TYR A 268 -21.34 15.95 11.94
N ARG A 269 -20.86 15.56 10.76
CA ARG A 269 -19.67 16.15 10.09
C ARG A 269 -20.02 17.33 9.19
N LEU A 270 -21.30 17.47 8.82
CA LEU A 270 -21.81 18.57 8.00
C LEU A 270 -22.16 19.77 8.88
N THR A 271 -22.09 20.98 8.31
CA THR A 271 -22.48 22.22 8.98
C THR A 271 -23.96 22.19 9.33
N GLU A 272 -24.34 22.63 10.54
CA GLU A 272 -25.76 22.70 10.93
C GLU A 272 -26.49 23.71 10.05
N ALA A 273 -27.73 23.36 9.68
CA ALA A 273 -28.64 24.31 9.07
C ALA A 273 -29.08 25.34 10.12
N SER A 274 -28.92 26.62 9.77
CA SER A 274 -29.48 27.76 10.52
C SER A 274 -31.00 27.78 10.48
#